data_AF-A0A9E1QRZ5-F1
#
_entry.id   AF-A0A9E1QRZ5-F1
#
_cell.length_a   1.000
_cell.length_b   1.000
_cell.length_c   1.000
_cell.angle_alpha   90.00
_cell.angle_beta   90.00
_cell.angle_gamma   90.00
#
_symmetry.space_group_name_H-M   'P 1'
#
loop_
_entity.id
_entity.type
_entity.pdbx_description
1 polymer ?
#
loop_
_entity_poly.entity_id
_entity_poly.type
_entity_poly.pdbx_seq_one_letter_code
_entity_poly.pdbx_strand_id
1 'polypeptide(L)'
;MEIYSIIKQLTNQLSDSPLEEEQISELLPINFIYDFYKYPFPGFKDQQTGEEHSIKWKAEKERLTEINRVNKLIKTHNDRENKRYTELTKGLADDDIFEISRMPGNEDLYEEPNIINPIPLWSIYCTPILVRLAPDEALQYHNVNFLKIDDEELYKKLYCDIKDKDQSLLFINQLIFDFIIKQVSEAKKHEIWDEQSIWFNPYRKFHEWFQLNNIENDNNIHNTEQLITNHDPQPEKHLKKITKSNKQGGRPKDPDLPDKKNRLRKDYYRLTEKEGYKSIKAIKTLTKKYKWKKSTIETYLKK
;
A
#
# COMPACT_ATOMS: atom_id res chain seq x y z
N MET A 1 8.79 -3.22 -15.05
CA MET A 1 8.27 -2.64 -13.80
C MET A 1 9.45 -2.52 -12.88
N GLU A 2 9.82 -1.29 -12.53
CA GLU A 2 10.99 -1.00 -11.72
C GLU A 2 10.51 -0.70 -10.29
N ILE A 3 10.65 -1.67 -9.39
CA ILE A 3 10.05 -1.60 -8.05
C ILE A 3 10.68 -0.51 -7.18
N TYR A 4 11.96 -0.16 -7.39
CA TYR A 4 12.58 0.92 -6.64
C TYR A 4 11.96 2.26 -6.98
N SER A 5 11.65 2.53 -8.24
CA SER A 5 10.92 3.72 -8.71
C SER A 5 9.54 3.80 -8.08
N ILE A 6 8.80 2.69 -7.99
CA ILE A 6 7.50 2.65 -7.32
C ILE A 6 7.66 3.01 -5.83
N ILE A 7 8.65 2.41 -5.14
CA ILE A 7 8.93 2.71 -3.73
C ILE A 7 9.28 4.19 -3.57
N LYS A 8 10.15 4.74 -4.40
CA LYS A 8 10.55 6.15 -4.35
C LYS A 8 9.38 7.10 -4.58
N GLN A 9 8.50 6.79 -5.53
CA GLN A 9 7.26 7.54 -5.73
C GLN A 9 6.42 7.57 -4.45
N LEU A 10 6.27 6.42 -3.78
CA LEU A 10 5.51 6.33 -2.52
C LEU A 10 6.18 7.10 -1.38
N THR A 11 7.47 6.88 -1.13
CA THR A 11 8.20 7.45 0.02
C THR A 11 8.34 8.97 -0.07
N ASN A 12 8.53 9.51 -1.27
CA ASN A 12 8.57 10.96 -1.51
C ASN A 12 7.24 11.68 -1.19
N GLN A 13 6.12 10.95 -1.13
CA GLN A 13 4.80 11.50 -0.82
C GLN A 13 4.37 11.22 0.63
N LEU A 14 5.16 10.42 1.36
CA LEU A 14 4.90 10.05 2.75
C LEU A 14 5.58 11.03 3.73
N SER A 15 6.79 11.48 3.39
CA SER A 15 7.61 12.34 4.24
C SER A 15 8.04 13.60 3.50
N ASP A 16 8.02 14.74 4.18
CA ASP A 16 8.62 15.99 3.71
C ASP A 16 10.14 16.04 3.96
N SER A 17 10.72 14.97 4.52
CA SER A 17 12.16 14.91 4.77
C SER A 17 12.95 15.02 3.46
N PRO A 18 14.06 15.78 3.43
CA PRO A 18 14.97 15.78 2.29
C PRO A 18 15.86 14.53 2.23
N LEU A 19 15.86 13.69 3.27
CA LEU A 19 16.71 12.51 3.39
C LEU A 19 15.97 11.25 2.93
N GLU A 20 16.54 10.54 1.96
CA GLU A 20 15.95 9.32 1.39
C GLU A 20 15.79 8.22 2.44
N GLU A 21 16.71 8.14 3.40
CA GLU A 21 16.67 7.17 4.50
C GLU A 21 15.43 7.36 5.40
N GLU A 22 15.11 8.61 5.72
CA GLU A 22 13.94 8.95 6.55
C GLU A 22 12.66 8.65 5.78
N GLN A 23 12.59 9.04 4.50
CA GLN A 23 11.46 8.75 3.62
C GLN A 23 11.20 7.23 3.49
N ILE A 24 12.24 6.42 3.30
CA ILE A 24 12.11 4.96 3.18
C ILE A 24 11.59 4.35 4.48
N SER A 25 12.01 4.86 5.63
CA SER A 25 11.61 4.34 6.94
C SER A 25 10.11 4.47 7.22
N GLU A 26 9.44 5.42 6.54
CA GLU A 26 8.00 5.68 6.64
C GLU A 26 7.15 4.81 5.71
N LEU A 27 7.77 3.94 4.89
CA LEU A 27 7.04 3.09 3.96
C LEU A 27 6.10 2.12 4.70
N LEU A 28 4.81 2.17 4.34
CA LEU A 28 3.75 1.39 4.96
C LEU A 28 3.02 0.51 3.92
N PRO A 29 2.42 -0.61 4.36
CA PRO A 29 1.58 -1.43 3.48
C PRO A 29 0.41 -0.62 2.92
N ILE A 30 0.07 -0.88 1.66
CA ILE A 30 -1.09 -0.30 1.00
C ILE A 30 -2.37 -0.93 1.57
N ASN A 31 -3.38 -0.10 1.82
CA ASN A 31 -4.68 -0.50 2.34
C ASN A 31 -5.78 -0.41 1.27
N PHE A 32 -5.69 0.56 0.36
CA PHE A 32 -6.63 0.71 -0.74
C PHE A 32 -5.93 1.13 -2.03
N ILE A 33 -6.52 0.70 -3.14
CA ILE A 33 -6.14 1.08 -4.50
C ILE A 33 -7.37 1.66 -5.20
N TYR A 34 -7.17 2.79 -5.86
CA TYR A 34 -8.17 3.52 -6.61
C TYR A 34 -7.67 3.82 -8.02
N ASP A 35 -8.58 3.72 -8.97
CA ASP A 35 -8.32 4.12 -10.34
C ASP A 35 -8.30 5.65 -10.39
N PHE A 36 -7.15 6.21 -10.77
CA PHE A 36 -6.95 7.65 -10.91
C PHE A 36 -7.95 8.27 -11.88
N TYR A 37 -8.38 7.51 -12.89
CA TYR A 37 -9.24 7.99 -13.96
C TYR A 37 -10.73 7.78 -13.70
N LYS A 38 -11.11 7.36 -12.49
CA LYS A 38 -12.50 7.04 -12.19
C LYS A 38 -13.40 8.29 -12.27
N TYR A 39 -14.50 8.11 -13.00
CA TYR A 39 -15.31 9.16 -13.61
C TYR A 39 -16.27 9.90 -12.64
N PRO A 40 -16.55 11.20 -12.90
CA PRO A 40 -15.92 12.04 -13.94
C PRO A 40 -14.51 12.47 -13.56
N PHE A 41 -13.54 12.11 -14.40
CA PHE A 41 -12.21 12.69 -14.33
C PHE A 41 -12.31 14.11 -14.90
N PRO A 42 -12.11 15.16 -14.08
CA PRO A 42 -12.19 16.51 -14.58
C PRO A 42 -11.09 16.69 -15.62
N GLY A 43 -11.45 17.22 -16.78
CA GLY A 43 -10.44 17.73 -17.70
C GLY A 43 -9.85 19.04 -17.16
N PHE A 44 -9.51 19.98 -18.04
CA PHE A 44 -9.06 21.29 -17.58
C PHE A 44 -9.93 22.40 -18.18
N LYS A 45 -10.00 23.51 -17.45
CA LYS A 45 -10.60 24.75 -17.91
C LYS A 45 -9.48 25.75 -18.16
N ASP A 46 -9.39 26.24 -19.38
CA ASP A 46 -8.52 27.38 -19.68
C ASP A 46 -9.17 28.63 -19.07
N GLN A 47 -8.52 29.25 -18.10
CA GLN A 47 -9.05 30.42 -17.41
C GLN A 47 -9.05 31.68 -18.30
N GLN A 48 -8.18 31.75 -19.31
CA GLN A 48 -8.10 32.92 -20.21
C GLN A 48 -9.19 32.88 -21.28
N THR A 49 -9.40 31.73 -21.90
CA THR A 49 -10.42 31.57 -22.94
C THR A 49 -11.79 31.20 -22.36
N GLY A 50 -11.81 30.70 -21.12
CA GLY A 50 -13.00 30.09 -20.50
C GLY A 50 -13.33 28.71 -21.05
N GLU A 51 -12.52 28.16 -21.97
CA GLU A 51 -12.79 26.90 -22.65
C GLU A 51 -12.64 25.70 -21.69
N GLU A 52 -13.65 24.84 -21.64
CA GLU A 52 -13.65 23.63 -20.81
C GLU A 52 -13.39 22.39 -21.66
N HIS A 53 -12.26 21.73 -21.41
CA HIS A 53 -11.85 20.53 -22.13
C HIS A 53 -12.14 19.28 -21.30
N SER A 54 -13.39 18.81 -21.31
CA SER A 54 -13.75 17.57 -20.61
C SER A 54 -13.13 16.32 -21.26
N ILE A 55 -12.78 15.31 -20.46
CA ILE A 55 -12.25 14.03 -20.95
C ILE A 55 -13.31 12.96 -20.73
N LYS A 56 -13.71 12.25 -21.79
CA LYS A 56 -14.63 11.11 -21.70
C LYS A 56 -14.16 10.01 -22.64
N TRP A 57 -14.17 8.77 -22.19
CA TRP A 57 -13.84 7.61 -23.04
C TRP A 57 -14.71 6.42 -22.63
N LYS A 58 -14.90 5.45 -23.55
CA LYS A 58 -15.64 4.22 -23.27
C LYS A 58 -14.73 3.00 -23.18
N ALA A 59 -13.61 3.02 -23.91
CA ALA A 59 -12.64 1.94 -23.93
C ALA A 59 -11.24 2.43 -23.54
N GLU A 60 -10.39 1.51 -23.07
CA GLU A 60 -9.03 1.81 -22.61
C GLU A 60 -8.13 2.41 -23.72
N LYS A 61 -8.28 1.94 -24.97
CA LYS A 61 -7.54 2.52 -26.10
C LYS A 61 -7.94 3.97 -26.35
N GLU A 62 -9.23 4.29 -26.18
CA GLU A 62 -9.75 5.65 -26.33
C GLU A 62 -9.26 6.55 -25.18
N ARG A 63 -9.12 6.01 -23.96
CA ARG A 63 -8.56 6.73 -22.79
C ARG A 63 -7.22 7.37 -23.13
N LEU A 64 -6.29 6.58 -23.67
CA LEU A 64 -4.96 7.08 -24.05
C LEU A 64 -5.04 8.15 -25.15
N THR A 65 -5.91 7.97 -26.15
CA THR A 65 -6.08 8.97 -27.21
C THR A 65 -6.62 10.28 -26.65
N GLU A 66 -7.62 10.23 -25.79
CA GLU A 66 -8.23 11.42 -25.18
C GLU A 66 -7.28 12.13 -24.21
N ILE A 67 -6.58 11.39 -23.33
CA ILE A 67 -5.60 12.01 -22.43
C ILE A 67 -4.47 12.66 -23.23
N ASN A 68 -3.96 12.01 -24.27
CA ASN A 68 -2.93 12.61 -25.13
C ASN A 68 -3.44 13.85 -25.89
N ARG A 69 -4.70 13.84 -26.35
CA ARG A 69 -5.33 15.02 -26.97
C ARG A 69 -5.36 16.18 -25.98
N VAL A 70 -5.79 15.94 -24.74
CA VAL A 70 -5.86 16.98 -23.70
C VAL A 70 -4.47 17.43 -23.25
N ASN A 71 -3.51 16.53 -23.09
CA ASN A 71 -2.13 16.89 -22.74
C ASN A 71 -1.47 17.77 -23.81
N LYS A 72 -1.82 17.61 -25.10
CA LYS A 72 -1.38 18.54 -26.15
C LYS A 72 -1.96 19.94 -25.94
N LEU A 73 -3.24 20.05 -25.56
CA LEU A 73 -3.87 21.33 -25.26
C LEU A 73 -3.27 21.98 -24.00
N ILE A 74 -3.05 21.20 -22.93
CA ILE A 74 -2.33 21.64 -21.72
C ILE A 74 -0.94 22.17 -22.09
N LYS A 75 -0.20 21.46 -22.94
CA LYS A 75 1.11 21.92 -23.40
C LYS A 75 1.01 23.26 -24.13
N THR A 76 0.08 23.41 -25.07
CA THR A 76 -0.12 24.67 -25.79
C THR A 76 -0.48 25.82 -24.84
N HIS A 77 -1.33 25.57 -23.84
CA HIS A 77 -1.65 26.53 -22.78
C HIS A 77 -0.42 26.93 -21.97
N ASN A 78 0.34 25.95 -21.46
CA ASN A 78 1.55 26.20 -20.68
C ASN A 78 2.63 26.93 -21.49
N ASP A 79 2.81 26.58 -22.77
CA ASP A 79 3.75 27.26 -23.67
C ASP A 79 3.36 28.74 -23.87
N ARG A 80 2.06 29.04 -23.97
CA ARG A 80 1.53 30.41 -24.04
C ARG A 80 1.75 31.17 -22.74
N GLU A 81 1.45 30.56 -21.59
CA GLU A 81 1.63 31.18 -20.27
C GLU A 81 3.10 31.50 -19.98
N ASN A 82 3.99 30.55 -20.25
CA ASN A 82 5.42 30.76 -20.08
C ASN A 82 5.95 31.86 -21.01
N LYS A 83 5.47 31.91 -22.26
CA LYS A 83 5.86 32.97 -23.20
C LYS A 83 5.38 34.35 -22.70
N ARG A 84 4.12 34.47 -22.27
CA ARG A 84 3.56 35.69 -21.68
C ARG A 84 4.40 36.16 -20.49
N TYR A 85 4.66 35.26 -19.54
CA TYR A 85 5.43 35.57 -18.35
C TYR A 85 6.86 35.98 -18.70
N THR A 86 7.53 35.26 -19.60
CA THR A 86 8.90 35.59 -20.07
C THR A 86 8.95 36.96 -20.74
N GLU A 87 7.94 37.34 -21.52
CA GLU A 87 7.87 38.65 -22.17
C GLU A 87 7.62 39.78 -21.15
N LEU A 88 6.79 39.54 -20.12
CA LEU A 88 6.52 40.49 -19.04
C LEU A 88 7.74 40.72 -18.14
N THR A 89 8.49 39.67 -17.83
CA THR A 89 9.65 39.73 -16.92
C THR A 89 10.97 40.04 -17.61
N LYS A 90 10.94 40.20 -18.94
CA LYS A 90 12.15 40.36 -19.75
C LYS A 90 12.96 41.60 -19.33
N GLY A 91 14.17 41.35 -18.83
CA GLY A 91 15.11 42.41 -18.45
C GLY A 91 14.93 42.93 -17.02
N LEU A 92 14.07 42.31 -16.23
CA LEU A 92 13.97 42.53 -14.79
C LEU A 92 14.81 41.49 -14.03
N ALA A 93 15.35 41.86 -12.87
CA ALA A 93 15.90 40.89 -11.93
C ALA A 93 14.75 40.21 -11.14
N ASP A 94 14.99 39.00 -10.63
CA ASP A 94 13.97 38.26 -9.85
C ASP A 94 13.49 39.06 -8.63
N ASP A 95 14.41 39.76 -7.95
CA ASP A 95 14.09 40.61 -6.80
C ASP A 95 13.18 41.79 -7.20
N ASP A 96 13.38 42.37 -8.38
CA ASP A 96 12.57 43.47 -8.90
C ASP A 96 11.15 43.01 -9.22
N ILE A 97 11.00 41.81 -9.81
CA ILE A 97 9.69 41.22 -10.11
C ILE A 97 8.88 41.02 -8.82
N PHE A 98 9.55 40.49 -7.79
CA PHE A 98 8.94 40.25 -6.49
C PHE A 98 8.50 41.56 -5.81
N GLU A 99 9.33 42.60 -5.81
CA GLU A 99 8.97 43.90 -5.24
C GLU A 99 7.83 44.57 -6.02
N ILE A 100 7.87 44.55 -7.35
CA ILE A 100 6.84 45.18 -8.20
C ILE A 100 5.48 44.49 -8.02
N SER A 101 5.46 43.15 -7.89
CA SER A 101 4.23 42.37 -7.67
C SER A 101 3.52 42.70 -6.35
N ARG A 102 4.24 43.24 -5.36
CA ARG A 102 3.71 43.60 -4.04
C ARG A 102 3.23 45.05 -3.94
N MET A 103 3.42 45.85 -4.99
CA MET A 103 2.95 47.24 -5.00
C MET A 103 1.42 47.30 -5.23
N PRO A 104 0.68 48.16 -4.50
CA PRO A 104 -0.77 48.28 -4.66
C PRO A 104 -1.15 48.68 -6.09
N GLY A 105 -2.08 47.94 -6.71
CA GLY A 105 -2.51 48.15 -8.09
C GLY A 105 -1.69 47.42 -9.15
N ASN A 106 -0.68 46.64 -8.74
CA ASN A 106 0.11 45.78 -9.61
C ASN A 106 -0.17 44.29 -9.41
N GLU A 107 -1.18 43.93 -8.61
CA GLU A 107 -1.48 42.53 -8.27
C GLU A 107 -1.68 41.67 -9.53
N ASP A 108 -2.29 42.24 -10.58
CA ASP A 108 -2.59 41.53 -11.84
C ASP A 108 -1.47 41.62 -12.89
N LEU A 109 -0.44 42.47 -12.68
CA LEU A 109 0.60 42.75 -13.68
C LEU A 109 1.66 41.64 -13.78
N TYR A 110 1.90 40.93 -12.68
CA TYR A 110 2.90 39.86 -12.58
C TYR A 110 2.32 38.58 -11.98
N GLU A 111 1.10 38.22 -12.38
CA GLU A 111 0.57 36.90 -12.07
C GLU A 111 1.50 35.83 -12.64
N GLU A 112 2.01 34.97 -11.75
CA GLU A 112 2.77 33.78 -12.11
C GLU A 112 2.02 32.96 -13.17
N PRO A 113 2.75 32.28 -14.07
CA PRO A 113 2.11 31.53 -15.13
C PRO A 113 1.21 30.45 -14.51
N ASN A 114 -0.06 30.41 -14.93
CA ASN A 114 -0.99 29.39 -14.47
C ASN A 114 -0.71 28.06 -15.20
N ILE A 115 0.32 27.35 -14.75
CA ILE A 115 0.79 26.10 -15.33
C ILE A 115 -0.11 24.94 -14.89
N ILE A 116 -0.59 24.20 -15.88
CA ILE A 116 -1.42 23.01 -15.67
C ILE A 116 -0.53 21.77 -15.81
N ASN A 117 -0.55 20.91 -14.79
CA ASN A 117 0.20 19.65 -14.85
C ASN A 117 -0.40 18.70 -15.90
N PRO A 118 0.44 18.09 -16.77
CA PRO A 118 -0.02 17.05 -17.67
C PRO A 118 -0.68 15.90 -16.92
N ILE A 119 -1.75 15.37 -17.49
CA ILE A 119 -2.47 14.23 -16.94
C ILE A 119 -1.61 12.98 -17.18
N PRO A 120 -1.25 12.21 -16.14
CA PRO A 120 -0.47 10.99 -16.29
C PRO A 120 -1.22 9.97 -17.13
N LEU A 121 -0.51 9.02 -17.76
CA LEU A 121 -1.12 8.00 -18.62
C LEU A 121 -1.42 6.70 -17.88
N TRP A 122 -0.70 6.39 -16.80
CA TRP A 122 -0.77 5.08 -16.14
C TRP A 122 -0.83 5.21 -14.63
N SER A 123 -1.64 6.16 -14.17
CA SER A 123 -1.67 6.53 -12.77
C SER A 123 -2.63 5.71 -11.93
N ILE A 124 -2.22 5.46 -10.71
CA ILE A 124 -2.92 4.68 -9.69
C ILE A 124 -2.91 5.53 -8.43
N TYR A 125 -4.05 5.66 -7.78
CA TYR A 125 -4.11 6.18 -6.42
C TYR A 125 -4.08 5.03 -5.44
N CYS A 126 -3.37 5.22 -4.33
CA CYS A 126 -3.38 4.27 -3.24
C CYS A 126 -3.31 4.98 -1.90
N THR A 127 -3.72 4.29 -0.85
CA THR A 127 -3.64 4.81 0.51
C THR A 127 -2.91 3.78 1.35
N PRO A 128 -1.81 4.14 2.02
CA PRO A 128 -1.19 3.28 3.01
C PRO A 128 -2.16 2.98 4.15
N ILE A 129 -1.82 1.99 4.96
CA ILE A 129 -2.45 1.80 6.26
C ILE A 129 -2.14 3.03 7.10
N LEU A 130 -3.20 3.74 7.48
CA LEU A 130 -3.09 4.74 8.53
C LEU A 130 -2.63 3.99 9.79
N VAL A 131 -1.43 4.32 10.28
CA VAL A 131 -1.11 4.05 11.69
C VAL A 131 -2.28 4.60 12.47
N ARG A 132 -2.85 3.81 13.40
CA ARG A 132 -3.99 4.25 14.21
C ARG A 132 -3.58 5.52 14.96
N LEU A 133 -3.87 6.66 14.36
CA LEU A 133 -3.86 7.95 15.03
C LEU A 133 -4.87 7.87 16.17
N ALA A 134 -4.60 8.59 17.25
CA ALA A 134 -5.49 8.58 18.40
C ALA A 134 -6.92 9.00 17.95
N PRO A 135 -8.00 8.52 18.59
CA PRO A 135 -9.39 8.78 18.15
C PRO A 135 -9.72 10.26 17.92
N ASP A 136 -9.00 11.14 18.61
CA ASP A 136 -9.01 12.59 18.58
C ASP A 136 -8.40 13.20 17.31
N GLU A 137 -7.49 12.50 16.63
CA GLU A 137 -6.93 12.85 15.32
C GLU A 137 -7.72 12.21 14.15
N ALA A 138 -8.47 11.14 14.43
CA ALA A 138 -9.24 10.38 13.45
C ALA A 138 -10.50 11.11 12.91
N LEU A 139 -10.84 12.28 13.46
CA LEU A 139 -12.02 13.06 13.06
C LEU A 139 -11.86 13.81 11.72
N GLN A 140 -10.69 13.77 11.08
CA GLN A 140 -10.47 14.39 9.76
C GLN A 140 -10.55 13.37 8.61
N TYR A 141 -11.70 12.73 8.43
CA TYR A 141 -12.00 11.89 7.26
C TYR A 141 -11.88 12.64 5.90
N HIS A 142 -11.69 13.96 5.91
CA HIS A 142 -11.46 14.78 4.73
C HIS A 142 -9.99 14.77 4.23
N ASN A 143 -9.03 14.23 4.99
CA ASN A 143 -7.61 14.22 4.66
C ASN A 143 -7.06 12.81 4.40
N VAL A 144 -7.77 12.01 3.59
CA VAL A 144 -7.19 10.75 3.10
C VAL A 144 -6.06 11.11 2.13
N ASN A 145 -4.81 10.93 2.56
CA ASN A 145 -3.65 11.18 1.72
C ASN A 145 -3.57 10.09 0.64
N PHE A 146 -4.04 10.40 -0.57
CA PHE A 146 -3.92 9.52 -1.72
C PHE A 146 -2.53 9.67 -2.32
N LEU A 147 -1.72 8.63 -2.16
CA LEU A 147 -0.44 8.54 -2.84
C LEU A 147 -0.66 8.18 -4.29
N LYS A 148 0.06 8.86 -5.17
CA LYS A 148 0.01 8.64 -6.62
C LYS A 148 1.19 7.79 -7.07
N ILE A 149 0.91 6.73 -7.82
CA ILE A 149 1.93 5.98 -8.57
C ILE A 149 1.62 6.18 -10.05
N ASP A 150 2.64 6.39 -10.89
CA ASP A 150 2.53 6.39 -12.35
C ASP A 150 3.50 5.35 -12.92
N ASP A 151 2.97 4.19 -13.31
CA ASP A 151 3.73 3.08 -13.89
C ASP A 151 2.84 2.24 -14.81
N GLU A 152 3.24 2.13 -16.08
CA GLU A 152 2.47 1.46 -17.14
C GLU A 152 2.27 -0.03 -16.86
N GLU A 153 3.31 -0.72 -16.42
CA GLU A 153 3.25 -2.16 -16.21
C GLU A 153 2.41 -2.50 -14.99
N LEU A 154 2.59 -1.75 -13.88
CA LEU A 154 1.78 -1.90 -12.68
C LEU A 154 0.31 -1.58 -12.99
N TYR A 155 0.01 -0.49 -13.69
CA TYR A 155 -1.36 -0.14 -14.04
C TYR A 155 -2.04 -1.26 -14.84
N LYS A 156 -1.39 -1.75 -15.90
CA LYS A 156 -1.89 -2.88 -16.68
C LYS A 156 -2.07 -4.12 -15.82
N LYS A 157 -1.13 -4.40 -14.92
CA LYS A 157 -1.22 -5.57 -14.05
C LYS A 157 -2.45 -5.50 -13.15
N LEU A 158 -2.71 -4.36 -12.52
CA LEU A 158 -3.83 -4.19 -11.60
C LEU A 158 -5.18 -4.14 -12.34
N TYR A 159 -5.30 -3.35 -13.39
CA TYR A 159 -6.59 -3.05 -14.03
C TYR A 159 -6.91 -3.89 -15.27
N CYS A 160 -5.91 -4.49 -15.93
CA CYS A 160 -6.13 -5.33 -17.11
C CYS A 160 -5.99 -6.82 -16.79
N ASP A 161 -5.02 -7.22 -15.96
CA ASP A 161 -4.76 -8.64 -15.69
C ASP A 161 -5.53 -9.13 -14.45
N ILE A 162 -5.32 -8.50 -13.28
CA ILE A 162 -5.88 -8.97 -12.01
C ILE A 162 -7.36 -8.59 -11.89
N LYS A 163 -7.69 -7.31 -12.06
CA LYS A 163 -9.03 -6.68 -11.98
C LYS A 163 -9.72 -6.78 -10.62
N ASP A 164 -9.51 -7.86 -9.88
CA ASP A 164 -10.00 -8.04 -8.52
C ASP A 164 -9.22 -7.17 -7.54
N LYS A 165 -9.95 -6.41 -6.71
CA LYS A 165 -9.35 -5.40 -5.84
C LYS A 165 -8.52 -6.01 -4.70
N ASP A 166 -9.01 -7.10 -4.12
CA ASP A 166 -8.32 -7.75 -2.99
C ASP A 166 -7.04 -8.43 -3.48
N GLN A 167 -7.09 -9.07 -4.65
CA GLN A 167 -5.90 -9.62 -5.31
C GLN A 167 -4.92 -8.53 -5.76
N SER A 168 -5.42 -7.37 -6.21
CA SER A 168 -4.60 -6.22 -6.60
C SER A 168 -3.86 -5.64 -5.40
N LEU A 169 -4.55 -5.54 -4.26
CA LEU A 169 -3.98 -5.12 -2.99
C LEU A 169 -2.92 -6.12 -2.48
N LEU A 170 -3.23 -7.41 -2.55
CA LEU A 170 -2.28 -8.46 -2.22
C LEU A 170 -1.03 -8.38 -3.10
N PHE A 171 -1.21 -8.24 -4.41
CA PHE A 171 -0.12 -8.18 -5.38
C PHE A 171 0.83 -7.02 -5.12
N ILE A 172 0.32 -5.79 -4.94
CA ILE A 172 1.19 -4.63 -4.74
C ILE A 172 1.95 -4.72 -3.42
N ASN A 173 1.30 -5.19 -2.35
CA ASN A 173 1.95 -5.36 -1.05
C ASN A 173 3.01 -6.46 -1.09
N GLN A 174 2.75 -7.56 -1.82
CA GLN A 174 3.73 -8.63 -2.00
C GLN A 174 4.93 -8.13 -2.81
N LEU A 175 4.67 -7.40 -3.88
CA LEU A 175 5.72 -6.84 -4.74
C LEU A 175 6.68 -5.93 -3.94
N ILE A 176 6.13 -5.05 -3.10
CA ILE A 176 6.93 -4.17 -2.24
C ILE A 176 7.66 -5.00 -1.17
N PHE A 177 6.96 -5.93 -0.52
CA PHE A 177 7.55 -6.72 0.57
C PHE A 177 8.66 -7.66 0.10
N ASP A 178 8.52 -8.27 -1.09
CA ASP A 178 9.58 -9.08 -1.70
C ASP A 178 10.85 -8.26 -1.94
N PHE A 179 10.69 -6.98 -2.31
CA PHE A 179 11.83 -6.07 -2.42
C PHE A 179 12.46 -5.79 -1.05
N ILE A 180 11.65 -5.46 -0.04
CA ILE A 180 12.13 -5.23 1.33
C ILE A 180 12.88 -6.47 1.86
N ILE A 181 12.35 -7.68 1.67
CA ILE A 181 13.00 -8.93 2.09
C ILE A 181 14.38 -9.09 1.44
N LYS A 182 14.53 -8.73 0.16
CA LYS A 182 15.84 -8.73 -0.51
C LYS A 182 16.80 -7.76 0.16
N GLN A 183 16.37 -6.53 0.44
CA GLN A 183 17.20 -5.53 1.12
C GLN A 183 17.62 -5.97 2.53
N VAL A 184 16.68 -6.53 3.30
CA VAL A 184 16.95 -7.13 4.62
C VAL A 184 17.95 -8.27 4.52
N SER A 185 17.83 -9.12 3.49
CA SER A 185 18.76 -10.24 3.28
C SER A 185 20.17 -9.77 2.99
N GLU A 186 20.33 -8.71 2.17
CA GLU A 186 21.65 -8.10 1.93
C GLU A 186 22.20 -7.43 3.20
N ALA A 187 21.39 -6.68 3.95
CA ALA A 187 21.81 -6.07 5.21
C ALA A 187 22.29 -7.12 6.23
N LYS A 188 21.63 -8.27 6.31
CA LYS A 188 22.04 -9.40 7.16
C LYS A 188 23.37 -10.01 6.73
N LYS A 189 23.63 -10.15 5.42
CA LYS A 189 24.93 -10.66 4.92
C LYS A 189 26.09 -9.76 5.31
N HIS A 190 25.83 -8.47 5.45
CA HIS A 190 26.83 -7.47 5.84
C HIS A 190 26.82 -7.18 7.35
N GLU A 191 26.05 -7.93 8.15
CA GLU A 191 25.94 -7.77 9.61
C GLU A 191 25.49 -6.36 10.06
N ILE A 192 24.73 -5.65 9.20
CA ILE A 192 24.20 -4.31 9.44
C ILE A 192 22.67 -4.31 9.62
N TRP A 193 22.09 -5.46 9.98
CA TRP A 193 20.67 -5.60 10.24
C TRP A 193 20.34 -5.40 11.71
N ASP A 194 19.87 -4.21 12.05
CA ASP A 194 19.37 -3.84 13.37
C ASP A 194 18.22 -2.82 13.27
N GLU A 195 17.80 -2.27 14.42
CA GLU A 195 16.74 -1.26 14.51
C GLU A 195 17.09 0.07 13.84
N GLN A 196 18.37 0.32 13.56
CA GLN A 196 18.84 1.53 12.86
C GLN A 196 18.80 1.37 11.34
N SER A 197 18.58 0.16 10.83
CA SER A 197 18.41 -0.08 9.40
C SER A 197 17.19 0.65 8.85
N ILE A 198 17.35 1.36 7.73
CA ILE A 198 16.25 2.08 7.05
C ILE A 198 15.09 1.14 6.66
N TRP A 199 15.37 -0.15 6.47
CA TRP A 199 14.39 -1.17 6.11
C TRP A 199 13.72 -1.83 7.32
N PHE A 200 14.16 -1.54 8.55
CA PHE A 200 13.67 -2.18 9.75
C PHE A 200 12.17 -1.94 9.97
N ASN A 201 11.76 -0.67 9.97
CA ASN A 201 10.37 -0.27 10.15
C ASN A 201 9.46 -0.78 9.01
N PRO A 202 9.80 -0.58 7.73
CA PRO A 202 9.03 -1.15 6.62
C PRO A 202 8.88 -2.66 6.73
N TYR A 203 9.98 -3.40 6.98
CA TYR A 203 9.93 -4.85 7.15
C TYR A 203 8.94 -5.27 8.24
N ARG A 204 9.02 -4.65 9.43
CA ARG A 204 8.11 -4.95 10.54
C ARG A 204 6.65 -4.72 10.14
N LYS A 205 6.34 -3.58 9.51
CA LYS A 205 4.96 -3.19 9.16
C LYS A 205 4.35 -4.08 8.09
N PHE A 206 5.10 -4.41 7.05
CA PHE A 206 4.64 -5.35 6.02
C PHE A 206 4.49 -6.76 6.58
N HIS A 207 5.45 -7.23 7.38
CA HIS A 207 5.35 -8.54 8.02
C HIS A 207 4.10 -8.64 8.93
N GLU A 208 3.84 -7.64 9.78
CA GLU A 208 2.61 -7.55 10.58
C GLU A 208 1.35 -7.59 9.71
N TRP A 209 1.33 -6.86 8.60
CA TRP A 209 0.19 -6.83 7.68
C TRP A 209 -0.10 -8.21 7.07
N PHE A 210 0.93 -8.90 6.57
CA PHE A 210 0.77 -10.25 6.01
C PHE A 210 0.26 -11.25 7.04
N GLN A 211 0.77 -11.19 8.28
CA GLN A 211 0.28 -12.01 9.38
C GLN A 211 -1.21 -11.77 9.70
N LEU A 212 -1.62 -10.51 9.79
CA LEU A 212 -3.01 -10.14 10.11
C LEU A 212 -4.00 -10.54 9.01
N ASN A 213 -3.57 -10.54 7.75
CA ASN A 213 -4.41 -10.90 6.61
C ASN A 213 -4.48 -12.41 6.34
N ASN A 214 -3.82 -13.25 7.16
CA ASN A 214 -3.76 -14.72 7.02
C ASN A 214 -3.26 -15.17 5.63
N ILE A 215 -2.35 -14.40 5.04
CA ILE A 215 -1.65 -14.79 3.82
C ILE A 215 -0.42 -15.56 4.29
N GLU A 216 -0.42 -16.88 4.10
CA GLU A 216 0.81 -17.67 4.24
C GLU A 216 1.78 -17.16 3.17
N ASN A 217 2.88 -16.55 3.62
CA ASN A 217 3.96 -16.14 2.73
C ASN A 217 4.68 -17.44 2.31
N ASP A 218 4.16 -18.11 1.27
CA ASP A 218 4.61 -19.43 0.79
C ASP A 218 6.06 -19.40 0.24
N ASN A 219 6.69 -18.22 0.24
CA ASN A 219 8.12 -18.06 0.01
C ASN A 219 8.91 -18.44 1.28
N ASN A 220 9.02 -19.75 1.53
CA ASN A 220 10.11 -20.41 2.26
C ASN A 220 10.80 -19.55 3.34
N ILE A 221 10.10 -19.36 4.46
CA ILE A 221 10.77 -19.13 5.74
C ILE A 221 11.14 -20.50 6.34
N HIS A 222 11.98 -21.25 5.64
CA HIS A 222 12.90 -22.16 6.29
C HIS A 222 14.18 -21.35 6.49
N ASN A 223 14.29 -20.64 7.63
CA ASN A 223 15.54 -20.31 8.34
C ASN A 223 15.45 -19.13 9.35
N THR A 224 14.28 -18.67 9.82
CA THR A 224 14.25 -17.64 10.90
C THR A 224 13.94 -18.17 12.31
N GLU A 225 13.60 -19.45 12.48
CA GLU A 225 13.47 -20.03 13.84
C GLU A 225 14.80 -20.61 14.40
N GLN A 226 15.93 -20.52 13.67
CA GLN A 226 17.22 -21.11 14.13
C GLN A 226 18.31 -20.10 14.54
N LEU A 227 18.05 -18.79 14.63
CA LEU A 227 19.10 -17.80 14.94
C LEU A 227 18.84 -16.90 16.16
N ILE A 228 17.86 -17.24 17.00
CA ILE A 228 17.72 -16.63 18.34
C ILE A 228 18.16 -17.64 19.41
N THR A 229 19.40 -18.11 19.32
CA THR A 229 20.21 -18.56 20.47
C THR A 229 21.64 -18.61 19.99
N ASN A 230 22.46 -17.60 20.29
CA ASN A 230 23.92 -17.71 20.37
C ASN A 230 24.48 -16.48 21.11
N HIS A 231 24.52 -16.58 22.43
CA HIS A 231 25.61 -16.00 23.23
C HIS A 231 26.38 -17.20 23.81
N ASP A 232 27.59 -17.40 23.29
CA ASP A 232 28.62 -18.41 23.62
C ASP A 232 29.35 -18.08 24.94
N PRO A 233 30.32 -18.88 25.44
CA PRO A 233 30.49 -20.35 25.42
C PRO A 233 30.95 -20.93 26.80
N GLN A 234 30.92 -22.27 26.97
CA GLN A 234 32.08 -23.13 27.32
C GLN A 234 31.64 -24.59 27.63
N PRO A 235 32.54 -25.58 27.48
CA PRO A 235 32.21 -26.92 26.99
C PRO A 235 32.25 -27.98 28.10
N GLU A 236 31.59 -29.12 27.88
CA GLU A 236 32.18 -30.44 28.12
C GLU A 236 31.28 -31.60 27.65
N LYS A 237 31.87 -32.43 26.77
CA LYS A 237 31.80 -33.90 26.68
C LYS A 237 30.62 -34.59 27.37
N HIS A 238 29.79 -35.30 26.59
CA HIS A 238 29.63 -36.76 26.66
C HIS A 238 28.51 -37.24 25.70
N LEU A 239 28.91 -37.98 24.67
CA LEU A 239 28.03 -38.86 23.90
C LEU A 239 27.42 -39.93 24.82
N LYS A 240 26.10 -39.94 25.01
CA LYS A 240 25.35 -41.13 25.41
C LYS A 240 24.05 -41.27 24.60
N LYS A 241 23.99 -42.41 23.92
CA LYS A 241 22.86 -43.00 23.17
C LYS A 241 21.53 -42.77 23.89
N ILE A 242 20.55 -42.19 23.19
CA ILE A 242 19.14 -42.27 23.59
C ILE A 242 18.46 -43.37 22.77
N THR A 243 17.97 -44.33 23.53
CA THR A 243 17.19 -45.51 23.18
C THR A 243 15.80 -45.15 22.65
N LYS A 244 15.34 -45.89 21.63
CA LYS A 244 13.93 -45.91 21.19
C LYS A 244 13.08 -46.64 22.22
N SER A 245 12.09 -45.97 22.81
CA SER A 245 10.82 -46.53 23.37
C SER A 245 10.05 -45.36 24.01
N ASN A 246 8.75 -45.10 23.89
CA ASN A 246 7.58 -45.94 23.66
C ASN A 246 6.52 -45.18 22.84
N LYS A 247 5.90 -45.86 21.87
CA LYS A 247 4.69 -45.40 21.17
C LYS A 247 3.50 -45.49 22.13
N GLN A 248 2.94 -44.36 22.54
CA GLN A 248 1.53 -44.32 22.95
C GLN A 248 0.68 -44.18 21.69
N GLY A 249 -0.05 -45.24 21.36
CA GLY A 249 -0.99 -45.28 20.24
C GLY A 249 -2.13 -44.29 20.46
N GLY A 250 -1.98 -43.10 19.90
CA GLY A 250 -3.04 -42.13 19.68
C GLY A 250 -2.83 -41.51 18.30
N ARG A 251 -3.92 -41.29 17.56
CA ARG A 251 -3.86 -40.53 16.30
C ARG A 251 -3.13 -39.20 16.61
N PRO A 252 -2.14 -38.79 15.80
CA PRO A 252 -1.44 -37.52 16.01
C PRO A 252 -2.45 -36.41 16.24
N LYS A 253 -2.31 -35.65 17.34
CA LYS A 253 -3.15 -34.46 17.54
C LYS A 253 -2.84 -33.51 16.38
N ASP A 254 -3.87 -33.19 15.60
CA ASP A 254 -3.79 -32.16 14.56
C ASP A 254 -3.21 -30.89 15.21
N PRO A 255 -1.99 -30.45 14.83
CA PRO A 255 -1.30 -29.34 15.48
C PRO A 255 -2.10 -28.04 15.40
N ASP A 256 -2.97 -27.89 14.40
CA ASP A 256 -3.81 -26.71 14.19
C ASP A 256 -5.17 -26.77 14.90
N LEU A 257 -5.45 -27.84 15.65
CA LEU A 257 -6.73 -28.03 16.31
C LEU A 257 -7.10 -26.88 17.28
N PRO A 258 -6.17 -26.27 18.04
CA PRO A 258 -6.46 -25.08 18.85
C PRO A 258 -6.95 -23.89 18.02
N ASP A 259 -6.29 -23.61 16.90
CA ASP A 259 -6.62 -22.47 16.04
C ASP A 259 -7.92 -22.68 15.27
N LYS A 260 -8.17 -23.91 14.83
CA LYS A 260 -9.45 -24.29 14.22
C LYS A 260 -10.61 -24.14 15.22
N LYS A 261 -10.40 -24.40 16.52
CA LYS A 261 -11.41 -24.14 17.58
C LYS A 261 -11.62 -22.65 17.83
N ASN A 262 -10.54 -21.86 17.88
CA ASN A 262 -10.66 -20.41 18.07
C ASN A 262 -11.38 -19.72 16.90
N ARG A 263 -11.08 -20.13 15.66
CA ARG A 263 -11.79 -19.67 14.46
C ARG A 263 -13.28 -20.05 14.50
N LEU A 264 -13.60 -21.28 14.90
CA LEU A 264 -14.98 -21.73 15.06
C LEU A 264 -15.76 -20.85 16.05
N ARG A 265 -15.16 -20.52 17.21
CA ARG A 265 -15.81 -19.69 18.24
C ARG A 265 -16.04 -18.26 17.75
N LYS A 266 -15.05 -17.64 17.09
CA LYS A 266 -15.19 -16.29 16.52
C LYS A 266 -16.28 -16.22 15.45
N ASP A 267 -16.33 -17.21 14.56
CA ASP A 267 -17.38 -17.27 13.53
C ASP A 267 -18.77 -17.51 14.15
N TYR A 268 -18.86 -18.36 15.18
CA TYR A 268 -20.12 -18.59 15.89
C TYR A 268 -20.62 -17.31 16.55
N TYR A 269 -19.75 -16.59 17.27
CA TYR A 269 -20.07 -15.30 17.89
C TYR A 269 -20.52 -14.26 16.86
N ARG A 270 -19.84 -14.17 15.70
CA ARG A 270 -20.25 -13.26 14.63
C ARG A 270 -21.66 -13.59 14.13
N LEU A 271 -21.95 -14.87 13.87
CA LEU A 271 -23.25 -15.31 13.36
C LEU A 271 -24.36 -15.06 14.39
N THR A 272 -24.13 -15.30 15.69
CA THR A 272 -25.17 -15.15 16.70
C THR A 272 -25.33 -13.72 17.18
N GLU A 273 -24.24 -13.03 17.55
CA GLU A 273 -24.28 -11.71 18.18
C GLU A 273 -24.29 -10.54 17.19
N LYS A 274 -23.59 -10.66 16.06
CA LYS A 274 -23.55 -9.57 15.06
C LYS A 274 -24.63 -9.72 13.99
N GLU A 275 -24.87 -10.94 13.54
CA GLU A 275 -25.82 -11.22 12.45
C GLU A 275 -27.20 -11.71 12.96
N GLY A 276 -27.35 -11.96 14.27
CA GLY A 276 -28.64 -12.32 14.89
C GLY A 276 -29.15 -13.73 14.58
N TYR A 277 -28.29 -14.67 14.16
CA TYR A 277 -28.71 -16.01 13.79
C TYR A 277 -29.06 -16.82 15.04
N LYS A 278 -30.19 -17.54 15.00
CA LYS A 278 -30.49 -18.59 15.99
C LYS A 278 -29.40 -19.67 15.95
N SER A 279 -28.99 -20.16 17.11
CA SER A 279 -27.89 -21.14 17.28
C SER A 279 -27.96 -22.32 16.31
N ILE A 280 -29.16 -22.89 16.09
CA ILE A 280 -29.36 -24.00 15.13
C ILE A 280 -28.97 -23.61 13.70
N LYS A 281 -29.32 -22.39 13.26
CA LYS A 281 -28.97 -21.87 11.93
C LYS A 281 -27.47 -21.59 11.84
N ALA A 282 -26.87 -21.01 12.88
CA ALA A 282 -25.42 -20.78 12.95
C ALA A 282 -24.63 -22.09 12.87
N ILE A 283 -25.01 -23.11 13.65
CA ILE A 283 -24.36 -24.44 13.64
C ILE A 283 -24.49 -25.10 12.26
N LYS A 284 -25.64 -24.99 11.58
CA LYS A 284 -25.83 -25.51 10.21
C LYS A 284 -24.89 -24.83 9.21
N THR A 285 -24.72 -23.52 9.32
CA THR A 285 -23.77 -22.75 8.49
C THR A 285 -22.32 -23.16 8.75
N LEU A 286 -21.93 -23.31 10.01
CA LEU A 286 -20.57 -23.70 10.40
C LEU A 286 -20.23 -25.15 10.02
N THR A 287 -21.20 -26.07 10.12
CA THR A 287 -21.07 -27.46 9.66
C THR A 287 -20.67 -27.52 8.18
N LYS A 288 -21.30 -26.67 7.34
CA LYS A 288 -20.95 -26.55 5.91
C LYS A 288 -19.58 -25.91 5.71
N LYS A 289 -19.30 -24.81 6.41
CA LYS A 289 -18.04 -24.04 6.28
C LYS A 289 -16.80 -24.88 6.64
N TYR A 290 -16.85 -25.59 7.76
CA TYR A 290 -15.72 -26.36 8.29
C TYR A 290 -15.69 -27.82 7.81
N LYS A 291 -16.71 -28.26 7.06
CA LYS A 291 -16.91 -29.67 6.65
C LYS A 291 -16.84 -30.65 7.84
N TRP A 292 -17.26 -30.20 9.02
CA TRP A 292 -17.31 -31.02 10.25
C TRP A 292 -18.71 -31.52 10.52
N LYS A 293 -18.83 -32.64 11.26
CA LYS A 293 -20.14 -33.12 11.74
C LYS A 293 -20.70 -32.12 12.74
N LYS A 294 -22.03 -31.99 12.76
CA LYS A 294 -22.76 -31.14 13.73
C LYS A 294 -22.32 -31.40 15.18
N SER A 295 -22.19 -32.67 15.56
CA SER A 295 -21.74 -33.07 16.90
C SER A 295 -20.32 -32.59 17.24
N THR A 296 -19.43 -32.52 16.25
CA THR A 296 -18.06 -31.99 16.42
C THR A 296 -18.08 -30.49 16.68
N ILE A 297 -18.88 -29.74 15.92
CA ILE A 297 -19.07 -28.29 16.09
C ILE A 297 -19.61 -27.99 17.49
N GLU A 298 -20.68 -28.69 17.90
CA GLU A 298 -21.29 -28.51 19.22
C GLU A 298 -20.32 -28.85 20.36
N THR A 299 -19.53 -29.91 20.21
CA THR A 299 -18.52 -30.30 21.21
C THR A 299 -17.46 -29.22 21.41
N TYR A 300 -17.06 -28.55 20.33
CA TYR A 300 -16.01 -27.51 20.38
C TYR A 300 -16.53 -26.14 20.81
N LEU A 301 -17.84 -25.91 20.75
CA LEU A 301 -18.48 -24.70 21.27
C LEU A 301 -18.91 -24.81 22.74
N LYS A 302 -19.05 -26.03 23.29
CA LYS A 302 -19.43 -26.27 24.70
C LYS A 302 -18.27 -26.15 25.72
N LYS A 303 -17.04 -26.12 25.24
CA LYS A 303 -15.82 -25.90 26.04
C LYS A 303 -15.30 -24.50 25.79
#